data_AF-A0A2E4W8A8-F1
#
_entry.id   AF-A0A2E4W8A8-F1
#
_cell.length_a   1.000
_cell.length_b   1.000
_cell.length_c   1.000
_cell.angle_alpha   90.00
_cell.angle_beta   90.00
_cell.angle_gamma   90.00
#
_symmetry.space_group_name_H-M   'P 1'
#
loop_
_entity.id
_entity.type
_entity.pdbx_description
1 polymer ?
#
loop_
_entity_poly.entity_id
_entity_poly.type
_entity_poly.pdbx_seq_one_letter_code
_entity_poly.pdbx_strand_id
1 'polypeptide(L)'
;MNFLTWGPDPWGQEILIRISWDLLYLASFLGVIFVVAHAVWFAFFAKEQVAAVDDATLTHLPKKVARHSFASRAFHWIMAAAMLVLLFTGFLPVIGVQFPWVTIHWVAGIVLTLSIIYHIIHASFWLDLWSMWIGPKDITDAVRRLKRSVGQDAPAPRKHAKYPLENRLYHHAIMLTGLLVIVTGILMTVRIETPLWARDPYLFADQTWGMIYVVHGLSSVSLVTLIIAHIYFGLRPEKRWITWSMILGWIDRRHYSEHHDPEQWVARPEGNSAQD
;
A
#
# COMPACT_ATOMS: atom_id res chain seq x y z
N MET A 1 14.70 10.14 22.33
CA MET A 1 13.26 10.25 21.99
C MET A 1 12.52 9.14 22.70
N ASN A 2 11.43 9.46 23.41
CA ASN A 2 10.55 8.43 23.96
C ASN A 2 9.55 8.03 22.86
N PHE A 3 9.52 6.73 22.51
CA PHE A 3 8.63 6.23 21.45
C PHE A 3 7.20 5.96 21.93
N LEU A 4 7.02 5.85 23.25
CA LEU A 4 5.75 5.55 23.91
C LEU A 4 5.36 6.71 24.82
N THR A 5 4.06 6.92 24.96
CA THR A 5 3.46 7.86 25.90
C THR A 5 2.79 7.07 27.02
N TRP A 6 3.23 7.35 28.24
CA TRP A 6 2.68 6.81 29.48
C TRP A 6 1.93 7.92 30.22
N GLY A 7 0.97 7.55 31.06
CA GLY A 7 0.29 8.49 31.93
C GLY A 7 -0.60 7.81 32.96
N PRO A 8 -1.10 8.57 33.95
CA PRO A 8 -1.87 8.01 35.04
C PRO A 8 -3.27 7.58 34.59
N ASP A 9 -3.73 6.45 35.10
CA ASP A 9 -5.14 6.06 35.10
C ASP A 9 -5.94 6.83 36.17
N PRO A 10 -7.27 6.66 36.29
CA PRO A 10 -8.08 7.32 37.31
C PRO A 10 -7.69 7.01 38.77
N TRP A 11 -6.88 5.98 38.99
CA TRP A 11 -6.39 5.55 40.31
C TRP A 11 -4.92 5.93 40.56
N GLY A 12 -4.30 6.67 39.63
CA GLY A 12 -2.92 7.15 39.74
C GLY A 12 -1.85 6.13 39.35
N GLN A 13 -2.23 4.99 38.75
CA GLN A 13 -1.27 4.01 38.23
C GLN A 13 -0.76 4.45 36.86
N GLU A 14 0.55 4.33 36.64
CA GLU A 14 1.14 4.64 35.33
C GLU A 14 0.81 3.53 34.32
N ILE A 15 0.10 3.90 33.26
CA ILE A 15 -0.32 2.99 32.19
C ILE A 15 0.17 3.46 30.83
N LEU A 16 0.29 2.51 29.91
CA LEU A 16 0.60 2.80 28.52
C LEU A 16 -0.63 3.42 27.84
N ILE A 17 -0.47 4.57 27.17
CA ILE A 17 -1.60 5.26 26.52
C ILE A 17 -1.56 5.08 25.01
N ARG A 18 -0.41 5.36 24.38
CA ARG A 18 -0.24 5.37 22.91
C ARG A 18 1.23 5.51 22.52
N ILE A 19 1.50 5.47 21.22
CA ILE A 19 2.77 5.90 20.66
C ILE A 19 2.99 7.42 20.82
N SER A 20 4.25 7.87 20.87
CA SER A 20 4.58 9.29 20.79
C SER A 20 4.18 9.89 19.44
N TRP A 21 3.68 11.12 19.44
CA TRP A 21 3.40 11.84 18.19
C TRP A 21 4.67 12.25 17.44
N ASP A 22 5.82 12.25 18.11
CA ASP A 22 7.12 12.43 17.46
C ASP A 22 7.36 11.40 16.35
N LEU A 23 6.79 10.19 16.49
CA LEU A 23 6.86 9.17 15.45
C LEU A 23 6.10 9.55 14.18
N LEU A 24 4.97 10.27 14.30
CA LEU A 24 4.25 10.79 13.13
C LEU A 24 5.12 11.81 12.40
N TYR A 25 5.65 12.80 13.13
CA TYR A 25 6.51 13.83 12.55
C TYR A 25 7.77 13.24 11.93
N LEU A 26 8.43 12.31 12.62
CA LEU A 26 9.60 11.61 12.11
C LEU A 26 9.26 10.81 10.85
N ALA A 27 8.18 10.02 10.86
CA ALA A 27 7.77 9.21 9.72
C ALA A 27 7.41 10.08 8.50
N SER A 28 6.66 11.17 8.69
CA SER A 28 6.35 12.13 7.64
C SER A 28 7.61 12.78 7.08
N PHE A 29 8.53 13.21 7.95
CA PHE A 29 9.80 13.81 7.55
C PHE A 29 10.67 12.83 6.76
N LEU A 30 10.83 11.59 7.24
CA LEU A 30 11.56 10.53 6.54
C LEU A 30 10.90 10.18 5.21
N GLY A 31 9.56 10.16 5.13
CA GLY A 31 8.83 9.97 3.89
C GLY A 31 9.13 11.06 2.85
N VAL A 32 9.15 12.33 3.27
CA VAL A 32 9.52 13.46 2.40
C VAL A 32 10.98 13.39 1.98
N ILE A 33 11.91 13.11 2.91
CA ILE A 33 13.32 12.92 2.58
C ILE A 33 13.49 11.80 1.57
N PHE A 34 12.82 10.67 1.77
CA PHE A 34 12.86 9.54 0.85
C PHE A 34 12.43 9.96 -0.56
N VAL A 35 11.30 10.68 -0.68
CA VAL A 35 10.80 11.18 -1.97
C VAL A 35 11.82 12.11 -2.64
N VAL A 36 12.38 13.07 -1.90
CA VAL A 36 13.36 14.02 -2.43
C VAL A 36 14.65 13.32 -2.83
N ALA A 37 15.21 12.50 -1.95
CA ALA A 37 16.45 11.76 -2.21
C ALA A 37 16.29 10.81 -3.41
N HIS A 38 15.18 10.08 -3.47
CA HIS A 38 14.89 9.18 -4.59
C HIS A 38 14.71 9.96 -5.90
N ALA A 39 14.01 11.11 -5.89
CA ALA A 39 13.84 11.94 -7.07
C ALA A 39 15.17 12.52 -7.58
N VAL A 40 16.04 13.01 -6.68
CA VAL A 40 17.38 13.50 -7.02
C VAL A 40 18.23 12.37 -7.57
N TRP A 41 18.24 11.21 -6.91
CA TRP A 41 18.97 10.04 -7.39
C TRP A 41 18.55 9.65 -8.81
N PHE A 42 17.24 9.62 -9.06
CA PHE A 42 16.72 9.29 -10.37
C PHE A 42 17.10 10.33 -11.44
N ALA A 43 17.01 11.62 -11.11
CA ALA A 43 17.33 12.70 -12.05
C ALA A 43 18.81 12.74 -12.48
N PHE A 44 19.73 12.36 -11.58
CA PHE A 44 21.18 12.50 -11.84
C PHE A 44 21.91 11.18 -12.10
N PHE A 45 21.42 10.05 -11.60
CA PHE A 45 22.18 8.79 -11.58
C PHE A 45 21.46 7.62 -12.24
N ALA A 46 20.12 7.60 -12.27
CA ALA A 46 19.40 6.51 -12.90
C ALA A 46 19.49 6.62 -14.43
N LYS A 47 20.15 5.64 -15.07
CA LYS A 47 20.14 5.48 -16.52
C LYS A 47 19.03 4.50 -16.89
N GLU A 48 18.00 4.98 -17.58
CA GLU A 48 16.96 4.11 -18.11
C GLU A 48 17.52 3.32 -19.30
N GLN A 49 17.70 2.01 -19.14
CA GLN A 49 18.08 1.12 -20.24
C GLN A 49 16.83 0.46 -20.79
N VAL A 50 16.05 1.21 -21.57
CA VAL A 50 14.99 0.61 -22.39
C VAL A 50 15.64 0.15 -23.68
N ALA A 51 15.69 -1.17 -23.91
CA ALA A 51 16.09 -1.69 -25.20
C ALA A 51 15.09 -1.20 -26.25
N ALA A 52 15.58 -0.68 -27.38
CA ALA A 52 14.71 -0.24 -28.46
C ALA A 52 13.84 -1.43 -28.92
N VAL A 53 12.52 -1.26 -28.84
CA VAL A 53 11.56 -2.27 -29.31
C VAL A 53 11.08 -1.87 -30.69
N ASP A 54 11.28 -2.73 -31.68
CA ASP A 54 10.74 -2.54 -33.02
C ASP A 54 9.23 -2.86 -33.03
N ASP A 55 8.40 -1.87 -33.35
CA ASP A 55 6.95 -2.00 -33.41
C ASP A 55 6.49 -3.09 -34.39
N ALA A 56 7.28 -3.41 -35.42
CA ALA A 56 6.97 -4.48 -36.37
C ALA A 56 6.95 -5.86 -35.68
N THR A 57 7.81 -6.05 -34.67
CA THR A 57 7.89 -7.29 -33.88
C THR A 57 6.71 -7.45 -32.91
N LEU A 58 5.98 -6.38 -32.61
CA LEU A 58 4.85 -6.35 -31.67
C LEU A 58 3.47 -6.56 -32.32
N THR A 59 3.43 -6.88 -33.60
CA THR A 59 2.18 -7.06 -34.37
C THR A 59 1.30 -8.19 -33.85
N HIS A 60 1.90 -9.20 -33.22
CA HIS A 60 1.20 -10.32 -32.58
C HIS A 60 0.53 -9.95 -31.25
N LEU A 61 0.87 -8.80 -30.64
CA LEU A 61 0.29 -8.34 -29.38
C LEU A 61 -0.89 -7.39 -29.62
N PRO A 62 -1.95 -7.46 -28.78
CA PRO A 62 -3.07 -6.54 -28.88
C PRO A 62 -2.60 -5.10 -28.60
N LYS A 63 -3.08 -4.13 -29.39
CA LYS A 63 -2.70 -2.71 -29.23
C LYS A 63 -2.86 -2.20 -27.79
N LYS A 64 -3.94 -2.65 -27.13
CA LYS A 64 -4.21 -2.43 -25.72
C LYS A 64 -4.28 -3.77 -25.00
N VAL A 65 -3.38 -3.96 -24.05
CA VAL A 65 -3.31 -5.12 -23.17
C VAL A 65 -4.13 -4.83 -21.92
N ALA A 66 -5.15 -5.63 -21.64
CA ALA A 66 -5.93 -5.55 -20.42
C ALA A 66 -5.04 -5.81 -19.19
N ARG A 67 -5.10 -4.91 -18.20
CA ARG A 67 -4.31 -5.00 -16.97
C ARG A 67 -5.13 -5.06 -15.69
N HIS A 68 -6.27 -4.38 -15.64
CA HIS A 68 -7.15 -4.36 -14.47
C HIS A 68 -8.62 -4.37 -14.92
N SER A 69 -9.42 -5.24 -14.31
CA SER A 69 -10.88 -5.24 -14.48
C SER A 69 -11.51 -3.95 -13.95
N PHE A 70 -12.73 -3.65 -14.38
CA PHE A 70 -13.49 -2.53 -13.80
C PHE A 70 -13.72 -2.71 -12.31
N ALA A 71 -14.07 -3.93 -11.87
CA ALA A 71 -14.28 -4.26 -10.46
C ALA A 71 -13.01 -4.00 -9.64
N SER A 72 -11.86 -4.51 -10.09
CA SER A 72 -10.56 -4.27 -9.45
C SER A 72 -10.22 -2.78 -9.32
N ARG A 73 -10.50 -1.99 -10.37
CA ARG A 73 -10.31 -0.53 -10.35
C ARG A 73 -11.21 0.20 -9.37
N ALA A 74 -12.52 -0.04 -9.45
CA ALA A 74 -13.50 0.58 -8.55
C ALA A 74 -13.15 0.27 -7.09
N PHE A 75 -12.84 -1.00 -6.83
CA PHE A 75 -12.45 -1.49 -5.52
C PHE A 75 -11.20 -0.78 -4.96
N HIS A 76 -10.14 -0.68 -5.75
CA HIS A 76 -8.94 0.07 -5.37
C HIS A 76 -9.25 1.53 -5.03
N TRP A 77 -10.05 2.23 -5.84
CA TRP A 77 -10.36 3.63 -5.61
C TRP A 77 -11.23 3.85 -4.36
N ILE A 78 -12.14 2.92 -4.06
CA ILE A 78 -12.92 2.93 -2.81
C ILE A 78 -11.98 2.77 -1.61
N MET A 79 -11.08 1.78 -1.63
CA MET A 79 -10.09 1.57 -0.57
C MET A 79 -9.16 2.78 -0.42
N ALA A 80 -8.69 3.35 -1.53
CA ALA A 80 -7.80 4.52 -1.51
C ALA A 80 -8.49 5.73 -0.88
N ALA A 81 -9.75 6.00 -1.24
CA ALA A 81 -10.54 7.07 -0.64
C ALA A 81 -10.75 6.83 0.86
N ALA A 82 -11.15 5.62 1.27
CA ALA A 82 -11.34 5.26 2.67
C ALA A 82 -10.03 5.41 3.48
N MET A 83 -8.90 4.94 2.93
CA MET A 83 -7.58 5.08 3.53
C MET A 83 -7.20 6.55 3.74
N LEU A 84 -7.37 7.41 2.74
CA LEU A 84 -7.08 8.84 2.86
C LEU A 84 -7.98 9.51 3.91
N VAL A 85 -9.27 9.18 3.94
CA VAL A 85 -10.20 9.69 4.97
C VAL A 85 -9.75 9.25 6.36
N LEU A 86 -9.37 7.99 6.56
CA LEU A 86 -8.89 7.46 7.84
C LEU A 86 -7.60 8.17 8.30
N LEU A 87 -6.63 8.34 7.40
CA LEU A 87 -5.39 9.06 7.71
C LEU A 87 -5.66 10.52 8.07
N PHE A 88 -6.50 11.22 7.31
CA PHE A 88 -6.84 12.61 7.63
C PHE A 88 -7.60 12.73 8.94
N THR A 89 -8.64 11.94 9.14
CA THR A 89 -9.44 11.99 10.38
C THR A 89 -8.64 11.54 11.61
N GLY A 90 -7.69 10.61 11.46
CA GLY A 90 -6.82 10.18 12.55
C GLY A 90 -5.70 11.17 12.90
N PHE A 91 -5.13 11.89 11.92
CA PHE A 91 -3.93 12.71 12.13
C PHE A 91 -4.13 14.23 12.06
N LEU A 92 -5.15 14.75 11.36
CA LEU A 92 -5.44 16.19 11.36
C LEU A 92 -5.66 16.77 12.78
N PRO A 93 -6.40 16.09 13.68
CA PRO A 93 -6.54 16.56 15.06
C PRO A 93 -5.22 16.58 15.84
N VAL A 94 -4.29 15.68 15.51
CA VAL A 94 -2.97 15.58 16.15
C VAL A 94 -2.10 16.78 15.80
N ILE A 95 -2.22 17.32 14.58
CA ILE A 95 -1.48 18.51 14.12
C ILE A 95 -2.23 19.83 14.34
N GLY A 96 -3.32 19.80 15.12
CA GLY A 96 -4.04 21.00 15.57
C GLY A 96 -5.34 21.35 14.81
N VAL A 97 -5.73 20.58 13.79
CA VAL A 97 -6.96 20.83 13.03
C VAL A 97 -8.13 20.07 13.68
N GLN A 98 -8.92 20.77 14.51
CA GLN A 98 -10.04 20.18 15.26
C GLN A 98 -11.35 20.22 14.47
N PHE A 99 -12.04 19.09 14.40
CA PHE A 99 -13.36 18.92 13.77
C PHE A 99 -14.03 17.65 14.31
N PRO A 100 -15.35 17.40 14.11
CA PRO A 100 -16.02 16.18 14.58
C PRO A 100 -15.64 14.95 13.73
N TRP A 101 -14.40 14.50 13.87
CA TRP A 101 -13.77 13.50 13.00
C TRP A 101 -14.16 12.06 13.34
N VAL A 102 -14.54 11.78 14.59
CA VAL A 102 -14.73 10.40 15.10
C VAL A 102 -15.76 9.64 14.27
N THR A 103 -16.92 10.24 13.99
CA THR A 103 -17.98 9.60 13.19
C THR A 103 -17.49 9.27 11.78
N ILE A 104 -16.78 10.20 11.15
CA ILE A 104 -16.23 10.02 9.81
C ILE A 104 -15.19 8.89 9.82
N HIS A 105 -14.35 8.84 10.85
CA HIS A 105 -13.27 7.87 10.99
C HIS A 105 -13.78 6.44 11.10
N TRP A 106 -14.70 6.15 12.04
CA TRP A 106 -15.16 4.77 12.20
C TRP A 106 -16.04 4.31 11.04
N VAL A 107 -16.82 5.20 10.41
CA VAL A 107 -17.58 4.86 9.19
C VAL A 107 -16.63 4.53 8.03
N ALA A 108 -15.59 5.34 7.81
CA ALA A 108 -14.56 5.03 6.82
C ALA A 108 -13.82 3.72 7.14
N GLY A 109 -13.61 3.44 8.43
CA GLY A 109 -13.05 2.19 8.93
C GLY A 109 -13.89 0.96 8.57
N ILE A 110 -15.21 1.05 8.70
CA ILE A 110 -16.14 -0.01 8.26
C ILE A 110 -16.08 -0.17 6.74
N VAL A 111 -16.11 0.92 5.98
CA VAL A 111 -16.01 0.86 4.50
C VAL A 111 -14.71 0.17 4.07
N LEU A 112 -13.57 0.53 4.69
CA LEU A 112 -12.30 -0.12 4.43
C LEU A 112 -12.32 -1.60 4.83
N THR A 113 -12.87 -1.92 5.99
CA THR A 113 -12.96 -3.30 6.51
C THR A 113 -13.77 -4.20 5.57
N LEU A 114 -14.98 -3.78 5.20
CA LEU A 114 -15.83 -4.51 4.27
C LEU A 114 -15.17 -4.65 2.90
N SER A 115 -14.47 -3.60 2.46
CA SER A 115 -13.70 -3.64 1.23
C SER A 115 -12.62 -4.73 1.31
N ILE A 116 -11.79 -4.74 2.35
CA ILE A 116 -10.72 -5.72 2.50
C ILE A 116 -11.26 -7.15 2.64
N ILE A 117 -12.38 -7.36 3.33
CA ILE A 117 -13.04 -8.67 3.37
C ILE A 117 -13.43 -9.13 1.97
N TYR A 118 -14.07 -8.26 1.19
CA TYR A 118 -14.37 -8.55 -0.21
C TYR A 118 -13.10 -8.84 -1.01
N HIS A 119 -12.02 -8.08 -0.81
CA HIS A 119 -10.74 -8.31 -1.47
C HIS A 119 -10.19 -9.70 -1.20
N ILE A 120 -10.17 -10.11 0.07
CA ILE A 120 -9.64 -11.41 0.49
C ILE A 120 -10.46 -12.54 -0.14
N ILE A 121 -11.80 -12.44 -0.09
CA ILE A 121 -12.69 -13.42 -0.71
C ILE A 121 -12.48 -13.47 -2.22
N HIS A 122 -12.53 -12.32 -2.89
CA HIS A 122 -12.36 -12.23 -4.34
C HIS A 122 -11.01 -12.79 -4.77
N ALA A 123 -9.95 -12.41 -4.06
CA ALA A 123 -8.60 -12.87 -4.35
C ALA A 123 -8.46 -14.38 -4.15
N SER A 124 -9.06 -14.94 -3.09
CA SER A 124 -8.94 -16.36 -2.75
C SER A 124 -9.62 -17.31 -3.73
N PHE A 125 -10.71 -16.87 -4.36
CA PHE A 125 -11.55 -17.76 -5.19
C PHE A 125 -11.55 -17.40 -6.67
N TRP A 126 -11.24 -16.15 -7.05
CA TRP A 126 -11.31 -15.68 -8.43
C TRP A 126 -9.98 -15.15 -8.99
N LEU A 127 -8.99 -14.84 -8.14
CA LEU A 127 -7.68 -14.35 -8.57
C LEU A 127 -6.57 -15.36 -8.32
N ASP A 128 -5.41 -15.09 -8.91
CA ASP A 128 -4.18 -15.84 -8.65
C ASP A 128 -3.47 -15.29 -7.41
N LEU A 129 -3.86 -15.75 -6.21
CA LEU A 129 -3.18 -15.40 -4.94
C LEU A 129 -1.68 -15.71 -4.97
N TRP A 130 -1.30 -16.79 -5.64
CA TRP A 130 0.09 -17.25 -5.67
C TRP A 130 1.00 -16.27 -6.40
N SER A 131 0.45 -15.48 -7.34
CA SER A 131 1.19 -14.41 -8.05
C SER A 131 1.79 -13.36 -7.12
N MET A 132 1.25 -13.21 -5.90
CA MET A 132 1.73 -12.25 -4.91
C MET A 132 2.85 -12.80 -4.04
N TRP A 133 3.05 -14.12 -3.98
CA TRP A 133 4.08 -14.71 -3.14
C TRP A 133 5.49 -14.47 -3.70
N ILE A 134 6.47 -14.35 -2.80
CA ILE A 134 7.87 -14.12 -3.15
C ILE A 134 8.57 -15.46 -3.21
N GLY A 135 9.09 -15.81 -4.39
CA GLY A 135 9.81 -17.05 -4.61
C GLY A 135 11.35 -16.90 -4.64
N PRO A 136 12.10 -18.01 -4.60
CA PRO A 136 13.57 -17.99 -4.72
C PRO A 136 14.08 -17.33 -6.01
N LYS A 137 13.29 -17.46 -7.07
CA LYS A 137 13.48 -16.84 -8.39
C LYS A 137 13.50 -15.30 -8.28
N ASP A 138 12.61 -14.71 -7.48
CA ASP A 138 12.54 -13.26 -7.31
C ASP A 138 13.75 -12.72 -6.53
N ILE A 139 14.19 -13.47 -5.50
CA ILE A 139 15.40 -13.14 -4.72
C ILE A 139 16.64 -13.16 -5.62
N THR A 140 16.75 -14.17 -6.48
CA THR A 140 17.87 -14.27 -7.42
C THR A 140 17.94 -13.06 -8.34
N ASP A 141 16.81 -12.61 -8.89
CA ASP A 141 16.76 -11.42 -9.73
C ASP A 141 17.02 -10.13 -8.94
N ALA A 142 16.55 -10.03 -7.70
CA ALA A 142 16.86 -8.90 -6.81
C ALA A 142 18.36 -8.79 -6.54
N VAL A 143 19.03 -9.91 -6.25
CA VAL A 143 20.49 -9.95 -6.06
C VAL A 143 21.21 -9.55 -7.35
N ARG A 144 20.77 -10.02 -8.53
CA ARG A 144 21.34 -9.61 -9.82
C ARG A 144 21.18 -8.11 -10.07
N ARG A 145 20.00 -7.54 -9.77
CA ARG A 145 19.75 -6.09 -9.85
C ARG A 145 20.69 -5.32 -8.93
N LEU A 146 20.83 -5.74 -7.68
CA LEU A 146 21.72 -5.10 -6.71
C LEU A 146 23.19 -5.15 -7.16
N LYS A 147 23.67 -6.30 -7.63
CA LYS A 147 25.03 -6.45 -8.16
C LYS A 147 25.29 -5.48 -9.33
N ARG A 148 24.36 -5.43 -10.29
CA ARG A 148 24.46 -4.51 -11.43
C ARG A 148 24.37 -3.04 -11.01
N SER A 149 23.56 -2.70 -10.01
CA SER A 149 23.45 -1.30 -9.55
C SER A 149 24.72 -0.80 -8.87
N VAL A 150 25.52 -1.68 -8.29
CA VAL A 150 26.85 -1.34 -7.74
C VAL A 150 28.00 -1.56 -8.74
N GLY A 151 27.69 -1.75 -10.02
CA GLY A 151 28.68 -1.88 -11.10
C GLY A 151 29.35 -3.25 -11.21
N GLN A 152 28.85 -4.29 -10.53
CA GLN A 152 29.35 -5.64 -10.68
C GLN A 152 28.75 -6.34 -11.91
N ASP A 153 29.57 -7.14 -12.58
CA ASP A 153 29.11 -8.01 -13.66
C ASP A 153 28.20 -9.11 -13.11
N ALA A 154 26.94 -9.02 -13.48
CA ALA A 154 25.95 -10.06 -13.23
C ALA A 154 25.00 -10.18 -14.44
N PRO A 155 24.44 -11.39 -14.70
CA PRO A 155 23.46 -11.58 -15.77
C PRO A 155 22.31 -10.58 -15.66
N ALA A 156 21.79 -10.14 -16.81
CA ALA A 156 20.61 -9.28 -16.83
C ALA A 156 19.46 -9.96 -16.06
N PRO A 157 18.78 -9.24 -15.14
CA PRO A 157 17.63 -9.79 -14.44
C PRO A 157 16.50 -10.01 -15.45
N ARG A 158 15.64 -11.00 -15.18
CA ARG A 158 14.47 -11.24 -16.03
C ARG A 158 13.52 -10.05 -16.00
N LYS A 159 12.78 -9.87 -17.09
CA LYS A 159 11.59 -9.02 -17.11
C LYS A 159 10.58 -9.54 -16.08
N HIS A 160 9.75 -8.64 -15.59
CA HIS A 160 8.88 -8.95 -14.47
C HIS A 160 7.62 -9.67 -14.93
N ALA A 161 7.03 -10.50 -14.06
CA ALA A 161 5.63 -10.88 -14.17
C ALA A 161 4.71 -9.64 -14.10
N LYS A 162 3.39 -9.84 -14.06
CA LYS A 162 2.42 -8.73 -13.92
C LYS A 162 2.77 -7.78 -12.78
N TYR A 163 3.19 -8.35 -11.65
CA TYR A 163 3.64 -7.62 -10.46
C TYR A 163 5.14 -7.86 -10.21
N PRO A 164 5.97 -6.79 -10.24
CA PRO A 164 7.37 -6.87 -9.88
C PRO A 164 7.54 -7.10 -8.36
N LEU A 165 8.75 -7.48 -7.92
CA LEU A 165 9.05 -7.82 -6.52
C LEU A 165 8.69 -6.68 -5.57
N GLU A 166 8.97 -5.45 -5.97
CA GLU A 166 8.73 -4.24 -5.18
C GLU A 166 7.24 -4.06 -4.89
N ASN A 167 6.36 -4.37 -5.87
CA ASN A 167 4.91 -4.34 -5.67
C ASN A 167 4.44 -5.45 -4.72
N ARG A 168 5.04 -6.64 -4.78
CA ARG A 168 4.70 -7.75 -3.87
C ARG A 168 5.14 -7.45 -2.45
N LEU A 169 6.36 -6.91 -2.27
CA LEU A 169 6.85 -6.45 -0.96
C LEU A 169 5.96 -5.35 -0.38
N TYR A 170 5.59 -4.36 -1.20
CA TYR A 170 4.65 -3.31 -0.81
C TYR A 170 3.31 -3.91 -0.38
N HIS A 171 2.77 -4.87 -1.14
CA HIS A 171 1.53 -5.54 -0.80
C HIS A 171 1.61 -6.28 0.53
N HIS A 172 2.71 -6.98 0.83
CA HIS A 172 2.89 -7.65 2.12
C HIS A 172 2.97 -6.66 3.28
N ALA A 173 3.68 -5.55 3.09
CA ALA A 173 3.78 -4.49 4.09
C ALA A 173 2.40 -3.88 4.37
N ILE A 174 1.67 -3.46 3.33
CA ILE A 174 0.34 -2.86 3.49
C ILE A 174 -0.70 -3.87 4.00
N MET A 175 -0.59 -5.16 3.63
CA MET A 175 -1.43 -6.22 4.16
C MET A 175 -1.23 -6.36 5.67
N LEU A 176 0.02 -6.46 6.14
CA LEU A 176 0.32 -6.59 7.56
C LEU A 176 -0.16 -5.36 8.34
N THR A 177 0.24 -4.15 7.95
CA THR A 177 -0.14 -2.93 8.66
C THR A 177 -1.64 -2.65 8.55
N GLY A 178 -2.23 -2.96 7.39
CA GLY A 178 -3.67 -2.84 7.13
C GLY A 178 -4.50 -3.77 8.00
N LEU A 179 -4.12 -5.04 8.12
CA LEU A 179 -4.82 -5.99 9.00
C LEU A 179 -4.68 -5.60 10.47
N LEU A 180 -3.49 -5.20 10.92
CA LEU A 180 -3.28 -4.75 12.30
C LEU A 180 -4.13 -3.51 12.64
N VAL A 181 -4.19 -2.51 11.75
CA VAL A 181 -5.00 -1.30 11.99
C VAL A 181 -6.50 -1.61 11.95
N ILE A 182 -6.94 -2.53 11.09
CA ILE A 182 -8.36 -2.96 11.02
C ILE A 182 -8.74 -3.68 12.31
N VAL A 183 -7.98 -4.69 12.73
CA VAL A 183 -8.28 -5.47 13.94
C VAL A 183 -8.34 -4.55 15.17
N THR A 184 -7.32 -3.72 15.36
CA THR A 184 -7.29 -2.77 16.49
C THR A 184 -8.37 -1.69 16.38
N GLY A 185 -8.67 -1.21 15.17
CA GLY A 185 -9.72 -0.23 14.92
C GLY A 185 -11.11 -0.77 15.26
N ILE A 186 -11.41 -2.01 14.87
CA ILE A 186 -12.65 -2.70 15.23
C ILE A 186 -12.77 -2.80 16.76
N LEU A 187 -11.71 -3.23 17.46
CA LEU A 187 -11.72 -3.30 18.93
C LEU A 187 -11.98 -1.92 19.56
N MET A 188 -11.35 -0.87 19.00
CA MET A 188 -11.53 0.50 19.49
C MET A 188 -12.95 1.04 19.29
N THR A 189 -13.75 0.48 18.39
CA THR A 189 -15.15 0.92 18.21
C THR A 189 -16.04 0.62 19.42
N VAL A 190 -15.66 -0.33 20.29
CA VAL A 190 -16.38 -0.61 21.55
C VAL A 190 -16.26 0.56 22.54
N ARG A 191 -15.21 1.38 22.41
CA ARG A 191 -14.97 2.54 23.29
C ARG A 191 -15.77 3.79 22.88
N ILE A 192 -16.60 3.70 21.85
CA ILE A 192 -17.47 4.79 21.39
C ILE A 192 -18.92 4.31 21.29
N GLU A 193 -19.86 5.26 21.40
CA GLU A 193 -21.27 4.98 21.18
C GLU A 193 -21.52 4.83 19.67
N THR A 194 -22.19 3.75 19.26
CA THR A 194 -22.58 3.53 17.86
C THR A 194 -24.05 3.13 17.78
N PRO A 195 -24.69 3.22 16.60
CA PRO A 195 -26.05 2.68 16.42
C PRO A 195 -26.15 1.16 16.65
N LEU A 196 -25.02 0.43 16.68
CA LEU A 196 -24.98 -1.03 16.77
C LEU A 196 -24.71 -1.53 18.20
N TRP A 197 -24.06 -0.74 19.05
CA TRP A 197 -23.75 -1.08 20.44
C TRP A 197 -23.49 0.17 21.30
N ALA A 198 -23.78 0.01 22.59
CA ALA A 198 -23.42 0.99 23.61
C ALA A 198 -21.91 0.97 23.89
N ARG A 199 -21.37 2.13 24.28
CA ARG A 199 -19.97 2.26 24.68
C ARG A 199 -19.65 1.41 25.92
N ASP A 200 -18.65 0.53 25.81
CA ASP A 200 -18.10 -0.25 26.93
C ASP A 200 -16.56 -0.09 27.02
N PRO A 201 -16.06 0.83 27.86
CA PRO A 201 -14.63 1.01 28.02
C PRO A 201 -13.97 -0.08 28.89
N TYR A 202 -14.75 -0.94 29.56
CA TYR A 202 -14.27 -1.91 30.54
C TYR A 202 -14.12 -3.34 29.99
N LEU A 203 -14.35 -3.53 28.68
CA LEU A 203 -14.16 -4.81 28.01
C LEU A 203 -12.75 -5.40 28.21
N PHE A 204 -11.73 -4.54 28.30
CA PHE A 204 -10.34 -4.92 28.56
C PHE A 204 -9.73 -4.07 29.68
N ALA A 205 -8.69 -4.61 30.32
CA ALA A 205 -7.86 -3.88 31.27
C ALA A 205 -7.10 -2.71 30.59
N ASP A 206 -6.77 -1.68 31.36
CA ASP A 206 -6.12 -0.46 30.86
C ASP A 206 -4.82 -0.72 30.10
N GLN A 207 -4.00 -1.66 30.59
CA GLN A 207 -2.76 -2.04 29.91
C GLN A 207 -3.01 -2.67 28.53
N THR A 208 -4.07 -3.46 28.38
CA THR A 208 -4.47 -4.06 27.10
C THR A 208 -4.96 -2.97 26.14
N TRP A 209 -5.74 -2.01 26.62
CA TRP A 209 -6.12 -0.85 25.82
C TRP A 209 -4.90 -0.05 25.35
N GLY A 210 -3.93 0.19 26.24
CA GLY A 210 -2.66 0.82 25.90
C GLY A 210 -1.94 0.12 24.74
N MET A 211 -1.87 -1.20 24.77
CA MET A 211 -1.29 -1.99 23.68
C MET A 211 -2.09 -1.88 22.39
N ILE A 212 -3.43 -1.93 22.45
CA ILE A 212 -4.30 -1.73 21.27
C ILE A 212 -4.02 -0.37 20.62
N TYR A 213 -3.95 0.71 21.42
CA TYR A 213 -3.65 2.05 20.93
C TYR A 213 -2.24 2.16 20.35
N VAL A 214 -1.25 1.50 20.95
CA VAL A 214 0.11 1.47 20.42
C VAL A 214 0.17 0.75 19.08
N VAL A 215 -0.44 -0.43 18.97
CA VAL A 215 -0.46 -1.20 17.70
C VAL A 215 -1.24 -0.44 16.64
N HIS A 216 -2.40 0.14 16.98
CA HIS A 216 -3.18 0.95 16.05
C HIS A 216 -2.37 2.16 15.56
N GLY A 217 -1.77 2.91 16.49
CA GLY A 217 -0.97 4.09 16.19
C GLY A 217 0.27 3.77 15.35
N LEU A 218 1.03 2.72 15.70
CA LEU A 218 2.22 2.30 14.96
C LEU A 218 1.86 1.83 13.55
N SER A 219 0.77 1.06 13.40
CA SER A 219 0.26 0.63 12.10
C SER A 219 -0.16 1.83 11.25
N SER A 220 -0.83 2.81 11.86
CA SER A 220 -1.30 4.04 11.21
C SER A 220 -0.14 4.92 10.74
N VAL A 221 0.89 5.13 11.58
CA VAL A 221 2.09 5.89 11.21
C VAL A 221 2.87 5.16 10.11
N SER A 222 2.94 3.83 10.15
CA SER A 222 3.56 3.04 9.07
C SER A 222 2.79 3.22 7.76
N LEU A 223 1.46 3.20 7.80
CA LEU A 223 0.60 3.44 6.64
C LEU A 223 0.81 4.84 6.03
N VAL A 224 1.09 5.88 6.83
CA VAL A 224 1.47 7.20 6.30
C VAL A 224 2.67 7.08 5.35
N THR A 225 3.73 6.41 5.77
CA THR A 225 4.94 6.25 4.94
C THR A 225 4.70 5.41 3.69
N LEU A 226 3.93 4.32 3.81
CA LEU A 226 3.57 3.46 2.69
C LEU A 226 2.74 4.21 1.66
N ILE A 227 1.75 4.99 2.09
CA ILE A 227 0.88 5.77 1.20
C ILE A 227 1.65 6.91 0.54
N ILE A 228 2.55 7.59 1.25
CA ILE A 228 3.46 8.59 0.63
C ILE A 228 4.27 7.93 -0.49
N ALA A 229 4.92 6.79 -0.22
CA ALA A 229 5.71 6.07 -1.21
C ALA A 229 4.85 5.63 -2.40
N HIS A 230 3.67 5.07 -2.15
CA HIS A 230 2.76 4.59 -3.18
C HIS A 230 2.28 5.71 -4.12
N ILE A 231 1.83 6.83 -3.55
CA ILE A 231 1.41 8.00 -4.33
C ILE A 231 2.59 8.55 -5.12
N TYR A 232 3.76 8.70 -4.49
CA TYR A 232 4.97 9.17 -5.17
C TYR A 232 5.32 8.30 -6.38
N PHE A 233 5.44 6.98 -6.19
CA PHE A 233 5.78 6.06 -7.28
C PHE A 233 4.72 6.03 -8.39
N GLY A 234 3.44 6.25 -8.06
CA GLY A 234 2.36 6.37 -9.04
C GLY A 234 2.37 7.70 -9.83
N LEU A 235 2.92 8.78 -9.27
CA LEU A 235 2.96 10.10 -9.94
C LEU A 235 4.21 10.32 -10.82
N ARG A 236 5.25 9.50 -10.64
CA ARG A 236 6.50 9.54 -11.40
C ARG A 236 6.26 9.48 -12.92
N PRO A 237 6.71 10.48 -13.72
CA PRO A 237 6.44 10.59 -15.16
C PRO A 237 6.56 9.29 -15.97
N GLU A 238 7.67 8.59 -15.80
CA GLU A 238 8.08 7.33 -16.42
C GLU A 238 7.24 6.12 -15.98
N LYS A 239 6.52 6.21 -14.85
CA LYS A 239 5.61 5.17 -14.36
C LYS A 239 4.13 5.58 -14.44
N ARG A 240 3.81 6.77 -14.94
CA ARG A 240 2.42 7.25 -15.06
C ARG A 240 1.52 6.32 -15.86
N TRP A 241 2.06 5.59 -16.84
CA TRP A 241 1.30 4.59 -17.60
C TRP A 241 0.70 3.50 -16.69
N ILE A 242 1.36 3.17 -15.57
CA ILE A 242 0.82 2.24 -14.55
C ILE A 242 -0.37 2.89 -13.83
N THR A 243 -0.26 4.15 -13.39
CA THR A 243 -1.39 4.86 -12.78
C THR A 243 -2.55 5.03 -13.76
N TRP A 244 -2.26 5.35 -15.02
CA TRP A 244 -3.28 5.39 -16.07
C TRP A 244 -3.95 4.04 -16.27
N SER A 245 -3.23 2.93 -16.15
CA SER A 245 -3.84 1.60 -16.20
C SER A 245 -4.82 1.35 -15.04
N MET A 246 -4.61 1.98 -13.89
CA MET A 246 -5.52 1.92 -12.73
C MET A 246 -6.80 2.75 -12.96
N ILE A 247 -6.74 3.72 -13.87
CA ILE A 247 -7.88 4.56 -14.27
C ILE A 247 -8.60 3.94 -15.47
N LEU A 248 -7.86 3.51 -16.50
CA LEU A 248 -8.37 3.08 -17.81
C LEU A 248 -8.57 1.56 -17.91
N GLY A 249 -7.80 0.76 -17.17
CA GLY A 249 -7.87 -0.70 -17.16
C GLY A 249 -6.89 -1.43 -18.09
N TRP A 250 -6.10 -0.71 -18.89
CA TRP A 250 -5.20 -1.28 -19.89
C TRP A 250 -3.84 -0.57 -19.97
N ILE A 251 -2.87 -1.21 -20.61
CA ILE A 251 -1.57 -0.66 -21.00
C ILE A 251 -1.32 -0.93 -22.49
N ASP A 252 -0.55 -0.11 -23.18
CA ASP A 252 -0.21 -0.41 -24.58
C ASP A 252 0.80 -1.55 -24.70
N ARG A 253 0.82 -2.18 -25.88
CA ARG A 253 1.72 -3.30 -26.19
C ARG A 253 3.21 -2.97 -26.07
N ARG A 254 3.61 -1.71 -26.20
CA ARG A 254 5.01 -1.29 -26.08
C ARG A 254 5.43 -1.30 -24.61
N HIS A 255 4.67 -0.63 -23.74
CA HIS A 255 4.94 -0.70 -22.30
C HIS A 255 4.87 -2.13 -21.76
N TYR A 256 3.94 -2.94 -22.27
CA TYR A 256 3.87 -4.37 -21.95
C TYR A 256 5.16 -5.10 -22.35
N SER A 257 5.60 -4.99 -23.61
CA SER A 257 6.77 -5.73 -24.11
C SER A 257 8.08 -5.25 -23.50
N GLU A 258 8.20 -3.97 -23.14
CA GLU A 258 9.38 -3.42 -22.47
C GLU A 258 9.55 -3.94 -21.05
N HIS A 259 8.45 -4.03 -20.29
CA HIS A 259 8.50 -4.25 -18.84
C HIS A 259 8.15 -5.67 -18.39
N HIS A 260 7.38 -6.40 -19.21
CA HIS A 260 6.80 -7.67 -18.80
C HIS A 260 7.31 -8.85 -19.63
N ASP A 261 7.44 -9.99 -18.97
CA ASP A 261 7.77 -11.27 -19.58
C ASP A 261 6.49 -11.98 -20.06
N PRO A 262 6.31 -12.20 -21.38
CA PRO A 262 5.12 -12.86 -21.92
C PRO A 262 4.93 -14.30 -21.42
N GLU A 263 5.99 -14.98 -20.98
CA GLU A 263 5.89 -16.32 -20.38
C GLU A 263 5.31 -16.26 -18.96
N GLN A 264 5.48 -15.14 -18.26
CA GLN A 264 5.04 -14.96 -16.88
C GLN A 264 3.70 -14.21 -16.77
N TRP A 265 3.32 -13.44 -17.80
CA TRP A 265 2.02 -12.76 -17.84
C TRP A 265 1.53 -12.73 -19.29
N VAL A 266 0.40 -13.36 -19.58
CA VAL A 266 -0.13 -13.44 -20.95
C VAL A 266 -0.89 -12.17 -21.33
N ALA A 267 -0.53 -11.56 -22.46
CA ALA A 267 -1.25 -10.41 -23.01
C ALA A 267 -2.66 -10.79 -23.46
N ARG A 268 -3.66 -10.07 -22.94
CA ARG A 268 -5.07 -10.19 -23.37
C ARG A 268 -5.57 -8.85 -23.90
N PRO A 269 -6.48 -8.84 -24.88
CA PRO A 269 -7.09 -7.61 -25.36
C PRO A 269 -7.95 -6.94 -24.28
N GLU A 270 -8.06 -5.60 -24.36
CA GLU A 270 -9.01 -4.81 -23.57
C GLU A 270 -10.42 -5.45 -23.59
N GLY A 271 -11.09 -5.48 -22.43
CA GLY A 271 -12.40 -6.11 -22.26
C GLY A 271 -12.37 -7.59 -21.86
N ASN A 272 -11.21 -8.27 -21.99
CA ASN A 272 -11.05 -9.67 -21.58
C ASN A 272 -10.15 -9.81 -20.32
N SER A 273 -10.34 -8.89 -19.37
CA SER A 273 -9.62 -8.85 -18.09
C SER A 273 -10.14 -9.86 -17.07
N ALA A 274 -10.79 -10.96 -17.51
CA ALA A 274 -11.60 -11.85 -16.67
C ALA A 274 -10.81 -12.62 -15.57
N GLN A 275 -9.53 -12.30 -15.36
CA GLN A 275 -8.70 -12.85 -14.28
C GLN A 275 -8.22 -11.76 -13.30
N ASP A 276 -8.98 -10.66 -13.16
CA ASP A 276 -8.75 -9.55 -12.21
C ASP A 276 -9.98 -9.11 -11.43
#